data_AF-A0A916JAE3-F1
#
_entry.id   AF-A0A916JAE3-F1
#
_cell.length_a   1.000
_cell.length_b   1.000
_cell.length_c   1.000
_cell.angle_alpha   90.00
_cell.angle_beta   90.00
_cell.angle_gamma   90.00
#
_symmetry.space_group_name_H-M   'P 1'
#
loop_
_entity.id
_entity.type
_entity.pdbx_description
1 polymer ?
#
loop_
_entity_poly.entity_id
_entity_poly.type
_entity_poly.pdbx_seq_one_letter_code
_entity_poly.pdbx_strand_id
1 'polypeptide(L)'
;MIRALAIGMLYAALLLKACPVQAQEHMAPITATKGSTAFCLYELPPDEDGKRRWINLGMVQYLEFVRNELRIYYGGGNLGSGHEARLPGAGPGQPEETLEKIRQAAADCR
;
A
#
# COMPACT_ATOMS: atom_id res chain seq x y z
N MET A 1 -30.15 41.14 -49.87
CA MET A 1 -30.21 40.50 -48.54
C MET A 1 -29.65 39.07 -48.61
N ILE A 2 -28.35 38.88 -48.91
CA ILE A 2 -27.72 37.54 -49.07
C ILE A 2 -26.24 37.57 -48.61
N ARG A 3 -25.92 38.17 -47.46
CA ARG A 3 -24.52 38.23 -46.96
C ARG A 3 -24.31 37.95 -45.47
N ALA A 4 -25.36 37.66 -44.70
CA ALA A 4 -25.27 37.54 -43.25
C ALA A 4 -25.19 36.10 -42.70
N LEU A 5 -25.33 35.07 -43.53
CA LEU A 5 -25.42 33.67 -43.06
C LEU A 5 -24.15 32.82 -43.22
N ALA A 6 -23.12 33.31 -43.89
CA ALA A 6 -21.91 32.52 -44.15
C ALA A 6 -20.80 32.65 -43.09
N ILE A 7 -20.94 33.57 -42.12
CA ILE A 7 -19.90 33.87 -41.12
C ILE A 7 -20.10 33.05 -39.82
N GLY A 8 -21.32 32.59 -39.54
CA GLY A 8 -21.63 31.83 -38.32
C GLY A 8 -21.14 30.36 -38.32
N MET A 9 -20.92 29.77 -39.51
CA MET A 9 -20.52 28.36 -39.63
C MET A 9 -19.00 28.13 -39.63
N LEU A 10 -18.17 29.18 -39.72
CA LEU A 10 -16.71 29.02 -39.68
C LEU A 10 -16.12 28.99 -38.26
N TYR A 11 -16.84 29.47 -37.24
CA TYR A 11 -16.32 29.56 -35.87
C TYR A 11 -16.59 28.30 -35.02
N ALA A 12 -17.52 27.43 -35.41
CA ALA A 12 -17.87 26.25 -34.63
C ALA A 12 -16.88 25.07 -34.80
N ALA A 13 -15.99 25.11 -35.79
CA ALA A 13 -15.09 24.01 -36.12
C ALA A 13 -13.70 24.10 -35.47
N LEU A 14 -13.36 25.18 -34.76
CA LEU A 14 -12.00 25.42 -34.26
C LEU A 14 -11.74 25.06 -32.78
N LEU A 15 -12.72 24.51 -32.05
CA LEU A 15 -12.59 24.24 -30.60
C LEU A 15 -12.76 22.77 -30.20
N LEU A 16 -12.39 21.82 -31.08
CA LEU A 16 -12.15 20.43 -30.68
C LEU A 16 -10.70 20.03 -30.98
N LYS A 17 -9.74 20.68 -30.32
CA LYS A 17 -8.47 20.00 -30.04
C LYS A 17 -8.71 19.03 -28.90
N ALA A 18 -9.06 17.80 -29.27
CA ALA A 18 -9.03 16.66 -28.37
C ALA A 18 -7.62 16.57 -27.75
N CYS A 19 -7.52 16.91 -26.47
CA CYS A 19 -6.36 16.54 -25.67
C CYS A 19 -6.48 15.03 -25.47
N PRO A 20 -5.58 14.18 -25.99
CA PRO A 20 -5.59 12.79 -25.60
C PRO A 20 -5.26 12.77 -24.10
N VAL A 21 -6.26 12.46 -23.27
CA VAL A 21 -5.99 12.13 -21.88
C VAL A 21 -5.23 10.81 -21.93
N GLN A 22 -3.91 10.89 -21.86
CA GLN A 22 -3.07 9.72 -21.71
C GLN A 22 -3.23 9.31 -20.24
N ALA A 23 -4.20 8.42 -19.99
CA ALA A 23 -4.24 7.64 -18.76
C ALA A 23 -2.98 6.77 -18.76
N GLN A 24 -1.89 7.33 -18.25
CA GLN A 24 -0.64 6.62 -18.08
C GLN A 24 -0.81 5.75 -16.84
N GLU A 25 -1.39 4.57 -17.02
CA GLU A 25 -1.29 3.49 -16.04
C GLU A 25 0.20 3.16 -15.92
N HIS A 26 0.87 3.84 -14.98
CA HIS A 26 2.23 3.56 -14.58
C HIS A 26 2.21 2.26 -13.77
N MET A 27 1.81 1.17 -14.42
CA MET A 27 1.90 -0.16 -13.86
C MET A 27 3.36 -0.55 -13.95
N ALA A 28 4.12 -0.15 -12.92
CA ALA A 28 5.49 -0.61 -12.76
C ALA A 28 5.49 -2.14 -12.86
N PRO A 29 6.43 -2.75 -13.61
CA PRO A 29 6.51 -4.19 -13.68
C PRO A 29 6.67 -4.72 -12.25
N ILE A 30 5.72 -5.54 -11.81
CA ILE A 30 5.81 -6.31 -10.57
C ILE A 30 6.95 -7.31 -10.80
N THR A 31 8.18 -6.87 -10.51
CA THR A 31 9.31 -7.77 -10.42
C THR A 31 9.00 -8.70 -9.26
N ALA A 32 8.77 -9.98 -9.58
CA ALA A 32 8.57 -11.00 -8.57
C ALA A 32 9.84 -11.08 -7.73
N THR A 33 9.85 -10.34 -6.61
CA THR A 33 10.91 -10.42 -5.62
C THR A 33 10.94 -11.88 -5.19
N LYS A 34 12.09 -12.53 -5.36
CA LYS A 34 12.29 -13.92 -4.97
C LYS A 34 11.92 -14.03 -3.49
N GLY A 35 10.78 -14.67 -3.20
CA GLY A 35 10.34 -14.86 -1.83
C GLY A 35 11.32 -15.76 -1.11
N SER A 36 11.75 -15.37 0.08
CA SER A 36 12.58 -16.24 0.91
C SER A 36 11.76 -17.41 1.43
N THR A 37 12.33 -18.61 1.35
CA THR A 37 11.75 -19.83 1.92
C THR A 37 12.14 -20.02 3.39
N ALA A 38 13.00 -19.15 3.92
CA ALA A 38 13.42 -19.17 5.32
C ALA A 38 12.45 -18.36 6.20
N PHE A 39 12.42 -18.67 7.50
CA PHE A 39 11.68 -17.87 8.46
C PHE A 39 12.27 -16.45 8.54
N CYS A 40 11.50 -15.45 8.11
CA CYS A 40 11.84 -14.03 8.30
C CYS A 40 11.25 -13.56 9.63
N LEU A 41 11.96 -13.84 10.73
CA LEU A 41 11.47 -13.53 12.06
C LEU A 41 11.66 -12.06 12.39
N TYR A 42 10.56 -11.39 12.77
CA TYR A 42 10.56 -10.04 13.31
C TYR A 42 10.05 -10.08 14.74
N GLU A 43 10.82 -9.52 15.66
CA GLU A 43 10.43 -9.43 17.07
C GLU A 43 9.44 -8.28 17.27
N LEU A 44 8.29 -8.59 17.85
CA LEU A 44 7.33 -7.59 18.29
C LEU A 44 7.74 -7.02 19.65
N PRO A 45 7.44 -5.74 19.91
CA PRO A 45 7.46 -5.19 21.26
C PRO A 45 6.78 -6.13 22.28
N PRO A 46 7.32 -6.22 23.50
CA PRO A 46 6.73 -7.05 24.55
C PRO A 46 5.29 -6.60 24.82
N ASP A 47 4.40 -7.56 25.10
CA ASP A 47 3.05 -7.23 25.55
C ASP A 47 3.03 -6.72 27.00
N GLU A 48 1.84 -6.38 27.50
CA GLU A 48 1.66 -5.91 28.88
C GLU A 48 2.06 -6.98 29.93
N ASP A 49 2.05 -8.26 29.57
CA ASP A 49 2.50 -9.38 30.40
C ASP A 49 4.02 -9.64 30.27
N GLY A 50 4.74 -8.83 29.49
CA GLY A 50 6.18 -9.00 29.20
C GLY A 50 6.49 -10.14 28.23
N LYS A 51 5.49 -10.70 27.53
CA LYS A 51 5.71 -11.79 26.57
C LYS A 51 6.39 -11.26 25.31
N ARG A 52 7.51 -11.89 24.97
CA ARG A 52 8.23 -11.67 23.70
C ARG A 52 7.63 -12.55 22.62
N ARG A 53 7.34 -11.97 21.46
CA ARG A 53 6.70 -12.65 20.34
C ARG A 53 7.46 -12.36 19.07
N TRP A 54 7.62 -13.38 18.23
CA TRP A 54 8.20 -13.24 16.90
C TRP A 54 7.14 -13.59 15.87
N ILE A 55 7.04 -12.77 14.83
CA ILE A 55 6.19 -13.04 13.67
C ILE A 55 7.05 -13.35 12.46
N ASN A 56 6.58 -14.27 11.61
CA ASN A 56 7.22 -14.50 10.32
C ASN A 56 6.67 -13.51 9.30
N LEU A 57 7.48 -12.53 8.87
CA LEU A 57 7.06 -11.50 7.90
C LEU A 57 6.69 -12.10 6.54
N GLY A 58 7.24 -13.27 6.18
CA GLY A 58 6.85 -13.98 4.95
C GLY A 58 5.42 -14.55 4.98
N MET A 59 4.75 -14.55 6.14
CA MET A 59 3.37 -15.00 6.31
C MET A 59 2.41 -13.88 6.75
N VAL A 60 2.88 -12.62 6.74
CA VAL A 60 2.05 -11.44 6.94
C VAL A 60 1.24 -11.20 5.68
N GLN A 61 -0.06 -11.03 5.83
CA GLN A 61 -0.99 -10.81 4.73
C GLN A 61 -1.18 -9.32 4.46
N TYR A 62 -1.42 -8.55 5.53
CA TYR A 62 -1.55 -7.11 5.46
C TYR A 62 -1.27 -6.47 6.81
N LEU A 63 -0.99 -5.17 6.76
CA LEU A 63 -0.87 -4.31 7.92
C LEU A 63 -1.96 -3.23 7.83
N GLU A 64 -2.52 -2.85 8.96
CA GLU A 64 -3.55 -1.81 9.04
C GLU A 64 -3.13 -0.77 10.08
N PHE A 65 -3.36 0.51 9.77
CA PHE A 65 -3.17 1.60 10.72
C PHE A 65 -4.52 2.13 11.20
N VAL A 66 -4.81 1.97 12.48
CA VAL A 66 -6.10 2.38 13.08
C VAL A 66 -5.85 3.07 14.41
N ARG A 67 -6.35 4.30 14.57
CA ARG A 67 -6.33 5.03 15.86
C ARG A 67 -4.95 5.05 16.55
N ASN A 68 -3.89 5.29 15.78
CA ASN A 68 -2.50 5.28 16.27
C ASN A 68 -1.96 3.89 16.66
N GLU A 69 -2.61 2.81 16.23
CA GLU A 69 -2.14 1.44 16.41
C GLU A 69 -1.75 0.86 15.06
N LEU A 70 -0.62 0.15 15.02
CA LEU A 70 -0.26 -0.69 13.89
C LEU A 70 -0.73 -2.12 14.16
N ARG A 71 -1.62 -2.62 13.30
CA ARG A 71 -2.15 -3.98 13.35
C ARG A 71 -1.49 -4.82 12.28
N ILE A 72 -1.05 -6.01 12.66
CA ILE A 72 -0.39 -6.96 11.77
C ILE A 72 -1.23 -8.22 11.69
N TYR A 73 -1.66 -8.57 10.48
CA TYR A 73 -2.49 -9.72 10.21
C TYR A 73 -1.69 -10.82 9.51
N TYR A 74 -1.65 -12.01 10.10
CA TYR A 74 -0.80 -13.12 9.64
C TYR A 74 -1.45 -14.49 9.85
N GLY A 75 -0.96 -15.51 9.16
CA GLY A 75 -1.37 -16.91 9.41
C GLY A 75 -2.77 -17.32 8.93
N GLY A 76 -3.44 -16.52 8.12
CA GLY A 76 -4.78 -16.80 7.60
C GLY A 76 -4.80 -16.93 6.09
N GLY A 77 -4.28 -18.02 5.53
CA GLY A 77 -4.62 -18.39 4.15
C GLY A 77 -6.11 -18.74 4.02
N ASN A 78 -6.48 -19.45 2.94
CA ASN A 78 -7.85 -19.92 2.66
C ASN A 78 -8.46 -20.88 3.72
N LEU A 79 -7.84 -21.02 4.90
CA LEU A 79 -8.11 -22.05 5.94
C LEU A 79 -8.27 -21.48 7.37
N GLY A 80 -8.46 -20.17 7.55
CA GLY A 80 -9.31 -19.66 8.63
C GLY A 80 -8.80 -19.66 10.08
N SER A 81 -7.56 -19.24 10.36
CA SER A 81 -7.14 -18.94 11.75
C SER A 81 -6.43 -17.59 11.91
N GLY A 82 -6.69 -16.65 11.00
CA GLY A 82 -6.04 -15.33 10.94
C GLY A 82 -5.73 -14.74 12.32
N HIS A 83 -4.44 -14.55 12.58
CA HIS A 83 -3.92 -13.99 13.82
C HIS A 83 -3.70 -12.49 13.66
N GLU A 84 -3.89 -11.77 14.76
CA GLU A 84 -3.70 -10.32 14.85
C GLU A 84 -2.64 -10.04 15.92
N ALA A 85 -1.67 -9.20 15.59
CA ALA A 85 -0.82 -8.54 16.57
C ALA A 85 -1.08 -7.04 16.57
N ARG A 86 -1.29 -6.48 17.76
CA ARG A 86 -1.49 -5.05 17.97
C ARG A 86 -0.23 -4.45 18.54
N LEU A 87 0.31 -3.45 17.85
CA LEU A 87 1.38 -2.62 18.34
C LEU A 87 0.79 -1.28 18.75
N PRO A 88 0.64 -1.02 20.07
CA PRO A 88 0.18 0.28 20.54
C PRO A 88 1.19 1.33 20.08
N GLY A 89 0.76 2.29 19.27
CA GLY A 89 1.61 3.42 18.92
C GLY A 89 1.66 4.33 20.14
N ALA A 90 2.78 4.34 20.84
CA ALA A 90 2.97 5.17 22.02
C ALA A 90 3.19 6.66 21.64
N GLY A 91 2.37 7.23 20.78
CA GLY A 91 2.38 8.65 20.40
C GLY A 91 2.48 8.91 18.89
N PRO A 92 2.32 10.17 18.46
CA PRO A 92 2.39 10.55 17.05
C PRO A 92 3.77 10.25 16.45
N GLY A 93 3.81 9.59 15.28
CA GLY A 93 5.02 9.30 14.50
C GLY A 93 5.69 7.94 14.75
N GLN A 94 5.34 7.24 15.83
CA GLN A 94 5.88 5.89 16.13
C GLN A 94 5.35 4.75 15.26
N PRO A 95 4.07 4.75 14.85
CA PRO A 95 3.56 3.71 13.97
C PRO A 95 4.22 3.71 12.59
N GLU A 96 4.47 4.89 12.03
CA GLU A 96 5.17 5.07 10.76
C GLU A 96 6.63 4.63 10.86
N GLU A 97 7.30 4.96 11.97
CA GLU A 97 8.66 4.49 12.26
C GLU A 97 8.70 2.95 12.37
N THR A 98 7.70 2.36 13.03
CA THR A 98 7.58 0.90 13.17
C THR A 98 7.32 0.24 11.82
N LEU A 99 6.46 0.82 11.00
CA LEU A 99 6.20 0.35 9.64
C LEU A 99 7.48 0.39 8.80
N GLU A 100 8.25 1.47 8.91
CA GLU A 100 9.52 1.61 8.20
C GLU A 100 10.56 0.58 8.67
N LYS A 101 10.64 0.29 9.98
CA LYS A 101 11.48 -0.80 10.52
C LYS A 101 11.07 -2.17 9.98
N ILE A 102 9.76 -2.46 9.93
CA ILE A 102 9.24 -3.71 9.36
C ILE A 102 9.60 -3.81 7.87
N ARG A 103 9.46 -2.72 7.13
CA ARG A 103 9.80 -2.65 5.70
C ARG A 103 11.29 -2.94 5.47
N GLN A 104 12.16 -2.35 6.29
CA GLN A 104 13.61 -2.59 6.25
C GLN A 104 13.92 -4.06 6.58
N ALA A 105 13.38 -4.60 7.67
CA ALA A 105 13.58 -6.00 8.05
C ALA A 105 13.10 -6.98 6.96
N ALA A 106 11.94 -6.72 6.34
CA ALA A 106 11.44 -7.53 5.23
C ALA A 106 12.37 -7.46 4.00
N ALA A 107 12.96 -6.29 3.73
CA ALA A 107 13.90 -6.11 2.63
C ALA A 107 15.24 -6.82 2.85
N ASP A 108 15.58 -7.15 4.10
CA ASP A 108 16.79 -7.89 4.44
C ASP A 108 16.60 -9.42 4.39
N CYS A 109 15.34 -9.89 4.44
CA CYS A 109 14.99 -11.31 4.42
C CYS A 109 15.03 -11.96 3.02
N ARG A 110 15.96 -11.57 2.13
CA ARG A 110 16.04 -12.07 0.74
C ARG A 110 16.67 -13.45 0.60
#